data_AF-A0AAD5J5B5-F1
#
_entry.id   AF-A0AAD5J5B5-F1
#
_cell.length_a   1.000
_cell.length_b   1.000
_cell.length_c   1.000
_cell.angle_alpha   90.00
_cell.angle_beta   90.00
_cell.angle_gamma   90.00
#
_symmetry.space_group_name_H-M   'P 1'
#
loop_
_entity.id
_entity.type
_entity.pdbx_description
1 polymer ?
#
loop_
_entity_poly.entity_id
_entity_poly.type
_entity_poly.pdbx_seq_one_letter_code
_entity_poly.pdbx_strand_id
1 'polypeptide(L)'
;MWGRGLGIIFALPFSYFLRKGYITLRLGLRLSSLFALGAGQGFIGWWMVKSGLEEPPSEYAQPRVSPYRLAAHLTSAFVIYSGLFWTGLSAVMPEPPAESVAWVRGAAKVKKLALPVSFIVGITAISGAFVAGNDAGRAYNTFPKNGGYVDS
;
A
#
# COMPACT_ATOMS: atom_id res chain seq x y z
N MET A 1 14.70 9.76 4.41
CA MET A 1 15.10 10.67 3.31
C MET A 1 14.35 10.39 2.00
N TRP A 2 14.03 9.13 1.68
CA TRP A 2 13.32 8.73 0.45
C TRP A 2 11.92 9.32 0.24
N GLY A 3 11.11 9.51 1.30
CA GLY A 3 9.75 10.04 1.16
C GLY A 3 9.66 11.45 0.56
N ARG A 4 10.64 12.32 0.83
CA ARG A 4 10.73 13.65 0.21
C ARG A 4 11.10 13.56 -1.27
N GLY A 5 12.02 12.65 -1.62
CA GLY A 5 12.42 12.38 -3.00
C GLY A 5 11.25 11.87 -3.84
N LEU A 6 10.46 10.94 -3.30
CA LEU A 6 9.27 10.41 -3.98
C LEU A 6 8.24 11.50 -4.29
N GLY A 7 8.00 12.41 -3.33
CA GLY A 7 7.11 13.55 -3.56
C GLY A 7 7.57 14.44 -4.72
N ILE A 8 8.87 14.73 -4.81
CA ILE A 8 9.45 15.54 -5.89
C ILE A 8 9.39 14.79 -7.23
N ILE A 9 9.78 13.51 -7.25
CA ILE A 9 9.75 12.65 -8.44
C ILE A 9 8.34 12.52 -9.00
N PHE A 10 7.31 12.57 -8.15
CA PHE A 10 5.93 12.61 -8.61
C PHE A 10 5.49 14.01 -9.04
N ALA A 11 5.71 15.02 -8.20
CA ALA A 11 5.15 16.36 -8.38
C ALA A 11 5.72 17.11 -9.58
N LEU A 12 7.01 16.95 -9.88
CA LEU A 12 7.66 17.63 -11.01
C LEU A 12 7.09 17.19 -12.38
N PRO A 13 7.11 15.91 -12.77
CA PRO A 13 6.54 15.49 -14.04
C PRO A 13 5.03 15.71 -14.07
N PHE A 14 4.31 15.50 -12.97
CA PHE A 14 2.87 15.78 -12.91
C PHE A 14 2.57 17.25 -13.22
N SER A 15 3.28 18.19 -12.57
CA SER A 15 3.10 19.63 -12.79
C SER A 15 3.47 20.03 -14.22
N TYR A 16 4.53 19.44 -14.78
CA TYR A 16 4.93 19.66 -16.16
C TYR A 16 3.85 19.21 -17.16
N PHE A 17 3.36 17.97 -17.03
CA PHE A 17 2.34 17.43 -17.93
C PHE A 17 0.99 18.14 -17.80
N LEU A 18 0.63 18.58 -16.59
CA LEU A 18 -0.57 19.37 -16.36
C LEU A 18 -0.48 20.73 -17.05
N ARG A 19 0.64 21.45 -16.91
CA ARG A 19 0.86 22.76 -17.57
C ARG A 19 0.91 22.64 -19.10
N LYS A 20 1.43 21.53 -19.62
CA LYS A 20 1.47 21.26 -21.06
C LYS A 20 0.13 20.78 -21.64
N GLY A 21 -0.88 20.49 -20.81
CA GLY A 21 -2.16 19.96 -21.26
C GLY A 21 -2.08 18.54 -21.83
N TYR A 22 -1.05 17.77 -21.49
CA TYR A 22 -0.87 16.39 -21.99
C TYR A 22 -1.73 15.36 -21.25
N ILE A 23 -2.34 15.74 -20.14
CA ILE A 23 -3.20 14.87 -19.34
C ILE A 23 -4.65 15.32 -19.44
N THR A 24 -5.56 14.34 -19.59
CA THR A 24 -7.00 14.59 -19.53
C THR A 24 -7.41 15.03 -18.13
N LEU A 25 -8.51 15.77 -18.00
CA LEU A 25 -9.03 16.20 -16.69
C LEU A 25 -9.25 15.01 -15.74
N ARG A 26 -9.77 13.89 -16.25
CA ARG A 26 -9.99 12.67 -15.47
C ARG A 26 -8.67 12.09 -14.95
N LEU A 27 -7.62 12.05 -15.78
CA LEU A 27 -6.30 11.58 -15.35
C LEU A 27 -5.67 12.55 -14.35
N GLY A 28 -5.78 13.86 -14.59
CA GLY A 28 -5.30 14.89 -13.67
C GLY A 28 -5.95 14.78 -12.28
N LEU A 29 -7.28 14.67 -12.21
CA LEU A 29 -7.99 14.48 -10.94
C LEU A 29 -7.55 13.20 -10.22
N ARG A 30 -7.40 12.08 -10.96
CA ARG A 30 -6.93 10.81 -10.37
C ARG A 30 -5.52 10.94 -9.79
N LEU A 31 -4.59 11.55 -10.54
CA LEU A 31 -3.21 11.76 -10.09
C LEU A 31 -3.14 12.71 -8.89
N SER A 32 -3.95 13.78 -8.87
CA SER A 32 -4.07 14.68 -7.72
C SER A 32 -4.57 13.95 -6.47
N SER A 33 -5.60 13.10 -6.60
CA SER A 33 -6.10 12.29 -5.49
C SER A 33 -5.04 11.32 -4.97
N LEU A 34 -4.30 10.64 -5.86
CA LEU A 34 -3.22 9.74 -5.47
C LEU A 34 -2.06 10.49 -4.79
N PHE A 35 -1.74 11.70 -5.25
CA PHE A 35 -0.75 12.56 -4.61
C PHE A 35 -1.17 12.98 -3.21
N ALA A 36 -2.43 13.39 -3.03
CA ALA A 36 -2.99 13.74 -1.72
C ALA A 36 -2.97 12.54 -0.76
N LEU A 37 -3.35 11.35 -1.23
CA LEU A 37 -3.23 10.11 -0.46
C LEU A 37 -1.77 9.81 -0.09
N GLY A 38 -0.82 10.01 -1.03
CA GLY A 38 0.61 9.89 -0.78
C GLY A 38 1.14 10.86 0.29
N ALA A 39 0.69 12.11 0.28
CA ALA A 39 1.00 13.06 1.34
C ALA A 39 0.43 12.61 2.70
N GLY A 40 -0.81 12.12 2.72
CA GLY A 40 -1.43 11.50 3.89
C GLY A 40 -0.66 10.28 4.40
N GLN A 41 -0.08 9.47 3.49
CA GLN A 41 0.79 8.35 3.83
C GLN A 41 2.03 8.82 4.62
N GLY A 42 2.66 9.92 4.16
CA GLY A 42 3.75 10.58 4.88
C GLY A 42 3.34 11.08 6.26
N PHE A 43 2.13 11.63 6.38
CA PHE A 43 1.56 12.02 7.68
C PHE A 43 1.37 10.84 8.63
N ILE A 44 0.83 9.72 8.15
CA ILE A 44 0.70 8.48 8.94
C ILE A 44 2.08 7.98 9.39
N GLY A 45 3.08 8.03 8.52
CA GLY A 45 4.46 7.65 8.85
C GLY A 45 5.09 8.53 9.92
N TRP A 46 4.86 9.85 9.84
CA TRP A 46 5.29 10.77 10.89
C TRP A 46 4.59 10.50 12.23
N TRP A 47 3.27 10.28 12.21
CA TRP A 47 2.49 9.95 13.39
C TRP A 47 2.97 8.65 14.05
N MET A 48 3.30 7.63 13.27
CA MET A 48 3.89 6.37 13.76
C MET A 48 5.17 6.60 14.57
N VAL A 49 6.08 7.43 14.07
CA VAL A 49 7.37 7.69 14.73
C VAL A 49 7.19 8.58 15.96
N LYS A 50 6.43 9.66 15.83
CA LYS A 50 6.23 10.63 16.93
C LYS A 50 5.55 9.97 18.13
N SER A 51 4.47 9.22 17.89
CA SER A 51 3.70 8.61 18.98
C SER A 51 4.45 7.48 19.70
N GLY A 52 5.50 6.89 19.10
CA GLY A 52 6.38 5.94 19.78
C GLY A 52 7.40 6.59 20.72
N LEU A 53 7.61 7.91 20.61
CA LEU A 53 8.52 8.69 21.47
C LEU A 53 7.80 9.36 22.65
N GLU A 54 6.47 9.46 22.60
CA GLU A 54 5.62 10.10 23.62
C GLU A 54 5.08 9.10 24.67
N GLU A 55 5.26 7.79 24.47
CA GLU A 55 4.91 6.76 25.46
C GLU A 55 5.96 6.76 26.60
N PRO A 56 5.54 6.81 27.89
CA PRO A 56 6.48 6.97 29.00
C PRO A 56 7.50 5.83 29.02
N PRO A 57 8.81 6.13 29.10
CA PRO A 57 9.84 5.12 29.17
C PRO A 57 9.74 4.42 30.53
N SER A 58 9.07 3.27 30.58
CA SER A 58 9.39 2.31 31.64
C SER A 58 10.81 1.82 31.40
N GLU A 59 11.53 1.48 32.46
CA GLU A 59 12.97 1.20 32.52
C GLU A 59 13.47 0.11 31.53
N TYR A 60 12.54 -0.55 30.81
CA TYR A 60 12.78 -1.59 29.80
C TYR A 60 11.96 -1.41 28.49
N ALA A 61 11.36 -0.24 28.23
CA ALA A 61 10.47 -0.02 27.09
C ALA A 61 11.23 0.28 25.79
N GLN A 62 11.28 -0.70 24.89
CA GLN A 62 11.61 -0.48 23.48
C GLN A 62 10.53 0.45 22.86
N PRO A 63 10.87 1.49 22.09
CA PRO A 63 9.89 2.30 21.37
C PRO A 63 9.08 1.42 20.41
N ARG A 64 7.84 1.09 20.80
CA ARG A 64 6.97 0.19 20.04
C ARG A 64 5.98 0.99 19.21
N VAL A 65 6.01 0.77 17.90
CA VAL A 65 4.92 1.25 17.04
C VAL A 65 3.70 0.35 17.28
N SER A 66 2.57 0.94 17.66
CA SER A 66 1.33 0.17 17.85
C SER A 66 0.96 -0.59 16.58
N PRO A 67 0.50 -1.86 16.70
CA PRO A 67 0.07 -2.67 15.57
C PRO A 67 -0.97 -1.98 14.68
N TYR A 68 -1.86 -1.19 15.28
CA TYR A 68 -2.87 -0.43 14.55
C TYR A 68 -2.25 0.65 13.64
N ARG A 69 -1.22 1.36 14.14
CA ARG A 69 -0.53 2.40 13.37
C ARG A 69 0.22 1.79 12.19
N LEU A 70 0.89 0.66 12.41
CA LEU A 70 1.59 -0.11 11.38
C LEU A 70 0.61 -0.65 10.32
N ALA A 71 -0.51 -1.24 10.75
CA ALA A 71 -1.55 -1.73 9.84
C ALA A 71 -2.14 -0.60 8.99
N ALA A 72 -2.45 0.56 9.59
CA ALA A 72 -2.93 1.72 8.85
C ALA A 72 -1.91 2.23 7.80
N HIS A 73 -0.64 2.29 8.16
CA HIS A 73 0.44 2.72 7.26
C HIS A 73 0.63 1.76 6.09
N LEU A 74 0.69 0.46 6.36
CA LEU A 74 0.87 -0.56 5.32
C LEU A 74 -0.35 -0.62 4.39
N THR A 75 -1.56 -0.59 4.95
CA THR A 75 -2.80 -0.65 4.17
C THR A 75 -2.93 0.54 3.25
N SER A 76 -2.69 1.76 3.77
CA SER A 76 -2.71 2.98 2.94
C SER A 76 -1.65 2.95 1.85
N ALA A 77 -0.42 2.50 2.16
CA ALA A 77 0.64 2.32 1.16
C ALA A 77 0.24 1.34 0.05
N PHE A 78 -0.39 0.22 0.40
CA PHE A 78 -0.84 -0.78 -0.56
C PHE A 78 -1.95 -0.25 -1.50
N VAL A 79 -2.90 0.52 -0.96
CA VAL A 79 -3.95 1.18 -1.74
C VAL A 79 -3.36 2.19 -2.71
N ILE A 80 -2.43 3.03 -2.26
CA ILE A 80 -1.76 4.04 -3.09
C ILE A 80 -0.95 3.37 -4.19
N TYR A 81 -0.14 2.36 -3.85
CA TYR A 81 0.65 1.61 -4.82
C TYR A 81 -0.22 0.94 -5.88
N SER A 82 -1.28 0.25 -5.47
CA SER A 82 -2.22 -0.38 -6.40
C SER A 82 -2.89 0.64 -7.33
N GLY A 83 -3.28 1.81 -6.80
CA GLY A 83 -3.85 2.90 -7.58
C GLY A 83 -2.87 3.51 -8.59
N LEU A 84 -1.61 3.70 -8.19
CA LEU A 84 -0.54 4.17 -9.08
C LEU A 84 -0.22 3.14 -10.17
N PHE A 85 -0.08 1.87 -9.79
CA PHE A 85 0.19 0.77 -10.70
C PHE A 85 -0.93 0.63 -11.75
N TRP A 86 -2.20 0.62 -11.31
CA TRP A 86 -3.36 0.58 -12.20
C TRP A 86 -3.41 1.80 -13.13
N THR A 87 -3.10 2.99 -12.62
CA THR A 87 -3.07 4.22 -13.41
C THR A 87 -1.97 4.18 -14.48
N GLY A 88 -0.77 3.70 -14.11
CA GLY A 88 0.34 3.52 -15.05
C GLY A 88 0.00 2.51 -16.14
N LEU A 89 -0.58 1.36 -15.77
CA LEU A 89 -1.02 0.36 -16.73
C LEU A 89 -2.08 0.91 -17.68
N SER A 90 -3.06 1.66 -17.16
CA SER A 90 -4.10 2.29 -17.98
C SER A 90 -3.54 3.34 -18.96
N ALA A 91 -2.41 3.97 -18.62
CA ALA A 91 -1.77 4.97 -19.47
C ALA A 91 -0.89 4.34 -20.57
N VAL A 92 -0.25 3.20 -20.28
CA VAL A 92 0.65 2.50 -21.20
C VAL A 92 -0.08 1.46 -22.06
N MET A 93 -1.23 0.96 -21.58
CA MET A 93 -2.10 0.01 -22.29
C MET A 93 -3.45 0.66 -22.59
N PRO A 94 -3.58 1.46 -23.67
CA PRO A 94 -4.86 1.98 -24.11
C PRO A 94 -5.83 0.81 -24.37
N GLU A 95 -7.10 1.00 -24.03
CA GLU A 95 -8.09 -0.05 -24.32
C GLU A 95 -8.11 -0.32 -25.83
N PRO A 96 -8.03 -1.59 -26.26
CA PRO A 96 -8.19 -1.92 -27.67
C PRO A 96 -9.56 -1.40 -28.12
N PRO A 97 -9.69 -0.89 -29.36
CA PRO A 97 -11.00 -0.59 -29.90
C PRO A 97 -11.88 -1.83 -29.71
N ALA A 98 -13.10 -1.63 -29.23
CA ALA A 98 -14.00 -2.70 -28.83
C ALA A 98 -14.45 -3.51 -30.06
N GLU A 99 -13.57 -4.38 -30.56
CA GLU A 99 -13.74 -4.99 -31.89
C GLU A 99 -14.33 -6.40 -31.82
N SER A 100 -14.57 -6.99 -30.63
CA SER A 100 -15.32 -8.24 -30.57
C SER A 100 -16.06 -8.50 -29.25
N VAL A 101 -17.24 -9.11 -29.37
CA VAL A 101 -18.01 -9.68 -28.24
C VAL A 101 -17.19 -10.71 -27.46
N ALA A 102 -16.27 -11.42 -28.14
CA ALA A 102 -15.35 -12.36 -27.52
C ALA A 102 -14.38 -11.69 -26.54
N TRP A 103 -13.82 -10.53 -26.91
CA TRP A 103 -12.94 -9.75 -26.02
C TRP A 103 -13.69 -9.26 -24.77
N VAL A 104 -14.90 -8.72 -24.94
CA VAL A 104 -15.74 -8.23 -23.81
C VAL A 104 -16.06 -9.38 -22.83
N ARG A 105 -16.43 -10.55 -23.36
CA ARG A 105 -16.68 -11.75 -22.53
C ARG A 105 -15.42 -12.25 -21.83
N GLY A 106 -14.27 -12.24 -22.52
CA GLY A 106 -12.97 -12.58 -21.94
C GLY A 106 -12.59 -11.65 -20.80
N ALA A 107 -12.67 -10.34 -21.01
CA ALA A 107 -12.40 -9.32 -20.00
C ALA A 107 -13.33 -9.43 -18.78
N ALA A 108 -14.62 -9.74 -19.01
CA ALA A 108 -15.58 -9.97 -17.92
C ALA A 108 -15.22 -11.21 -17.08
N LYS A 109 -14.80 -12.31 -17.72
CA LYS A 109 -14.35 -13.53 -17.03
C LYS A 109 -13.10 -13.28 -16.20
N VAL A 110 -12.13 -12.55 -16.75
CA VAL A 110 -10.90 -12.14 -16.03
C VAL A 110 -11.26 -11.26 -14.84
N LYS A 111 -12.11 -10.22 -15.01
CA LYS A 111 -12.56 -9.37 -13.89
C LYS A 111 -13.24 -10.17 -12.78
N LYS A 112 -14.10 -11.15 -13.14
CA LYS A 112 -14.81 -12.00 -12.17
C LYS A 112 -13.86 -12.81 -11.28
N LEU A 113 -12.67 -13.16 -11.77
CA LEU A 113 -11.64 -13.86 -10.99
C LEU A 113 -10.66 -12.89 -10.31
N ALA A 114 -10.24 -11.83 -11.01
CA ALA A 114 -9.25 -10.89 -10.52
C ALA A 114 -9.75 -10.11 -9.29
N LEU A 115 -11.03 -9.74 -9.24
CA LEU A 115 -11.62 -9.02 -8.11
C LEU A 115 -11.56 -9.79 -6.78
N PRO A 116 -12.09 -11.04 -6.67
CA PRO A 116 -12.02 -11.79 -5.42
C PRO A 116 -10.58 -12.13 -5.03
N VAL A 117 -9.70 -12.44 -5.99
CA VAL A 117 -8.28 -12.68 -5.71
C VAL A 117 -7.60 -11.44 -5.15
N SER A 118 -7.84 -10.27 -5.75
CA SER A 118 -7.29 -8.99 -5.25
C SER A 118 -7.79 -8.68 -3.83
N PHE A 119 -9.05 -9.00 -3.54
CA PHE A 119 -9.61 -8.85 -2.20
C PHE A 119 -8.94 -9.76 -1.18
N ILE A 120 -8.73 -11.04 -1.51
CA ILE A 120 -8.01 -12.00 -0.65
C ILE A 120 -6.58 -11.53 -0.40
N VAL A 121 -5.86 -11.09 -1.43
CA VAL A 121 -4.50 -10.54 -1.30
C VAL A 121 -4.49 -9.33 -0.37
N GLY A 122 -5.50 -8.45 -0.50
CA GLY A 122 -5.68 -7.30 0.40
C GLY A 122 -5.86 -7.72 1.85
N ILE A 123 -6.74 -8.67 2.13
CA ILE A 123 -6.94 -9.22 3.49
C ILE A 123 -5.63 -9.81 4.03
N THR A 124 -4.92 -10.62 3.23
CA THR A 124 -3.66 -11.24 3.64
C THR A 124 -2.60 -10.19 4.01
N ALA A 125 -2.46 -9.13 3.20
CA ALA A 125 -1.52 -8.05 3.49
C ALA A 125 -1.87 -7.30 4.78
N ILE A 126 -3.15 -7.01 5.01
CA ILE A 126 -3.63 -6.35 6.25
C ILE A 126 -3.39 -7.24 7.46
N SER A 127 -3.76 -8.52 7.39
CA SER A 127 -3.53 -9.51 8.46
C SER A 127 -2.05 -9.64 8.79
N GLY A 128 -1.17 -9.69 7.78
CA GLY A 128 0.28 -9.69 7.95
C GLY A 128 0.79 -8.45 8.70
N ALA A 129 0.20 -7.27 8.45
CA ALA A 129 0.54 -6.04 9.15
C ALA A 129 0.22 -6.10 10.65
N PHE A 130 -0.93 -6.69 11.02
CA PHE A 130 -1.30 -6.91 12.41
C PHE A 130 -0.38 -7.93 13.10
N VAL A 131 -0.04 -9.03 12.43
CA VAL A 131 0.89 -10.05 12.95
C VAL A 131 2.28 -9.45 13.20
N ALA A 132 2.80 -8.66 12.25
CA ALA A 132 4.08 -7.99 12.39
C ALA A 132 4.09 -6.96 13.53
N GLY A 133 2.96 -6.28 13.76
CA GLY A 133 2.83 -5.28 14.82
C GLY A 133 2.67 -5.87 16.24
N ASN A 134 2.12 -7.08 16.37
CA ASN A 134 1.81 -7.69 17.68
C ASN A 134 2.94 -8.54 18.28
N ASP A 135 4.18 -8.41 17.80
CA ASP A 135 5.33 -9.27 18.17
C ASP A 135 5.07 -10.79 18.00
N ALA A 136 3.97 -11.18 17.33
CA ALA A 136 3.57 -12.58 17.11
C ALA A 136 4.57 -13.34 16.22
N GLY A 137 5.43 -12.62 15.49
CA GLY A 137 6.58 -13.19 14.78
C GLY A 137 7.67 -13.75 15.70
N ARG A 138 7.74 -13.36 16.98
CA ARG A 138 8.71 -13.89 17.96
C ARG A 138 8.18 -15.10 18.75
N ALA A 139 6.88 -15.40 18.64
CA ALA A 139 6.25 -16.53 19.35
C ALA A 139 6.74 -17.90 18.84
N TYR A 140 7.25 -17.97 17.61
CA TYR A 140 7.74 -19.20 16.97
C TYR A 140 9.09 -18.97 16.29
N ASN A 141 10.15 -18.76 17.07
CA ASN A 141 11.53 -18.62 16.56
C ASN A 141 12.28 -19.95 16.39
N THR A 142 11.61 -21.10 16.58
CA THR A 142 12.19 -22.42 16.40
C THR A 142 11.55 -23.10 15.19
N PHE A 143 12.33 -23.27 14.12
CA PHE A 143 11.95 -24.10 12.97
C PHE A 143 12.81 -25.38 12.96
N PRO A 144 12.26 -26.57 12.66
CA PRO A 144 10.89 -26.90 12.23
C PRO A 144 9.91 -27.19 13.37
N LYS A 145 10.35 -27.13 14.63
CA LYS A 145 9.52 -27.45 15.80
C LYS A 145 8.96 -26.19 16.42
N ASN A 146 7.67 -25.95 16.23
CA ASN A 146 6.93 -24.88 16.90
C ASN A 146 6.84 -25.23 18.41
N GLY A 147 7.68 -24.63 19.26
CA GLY A 147 7.52 -24.71 20.72
C GLY A 147 7.77 -26.09 21.35
N GLY A 148 8.98 -26.64 21.22
CA GLY A 148 9.37 -27.85 21.93
C GLY A 148 10.06 -27.55 23.27
N TYR A 149 9.32 -27.57 24.38
CA TYR A 149 9.88 -28.07 25.64
C TYR A 149 9.81 -29.60 25.54
N VAL A 150 10.96 -30.26 25.49
CA VAL A 150 11.06 -31.68 25.86
C VAL A 150 11.75 -31.67 27.21
N ASP A 151 10.96 -31.87 28.26
CA ASP A 151 11.47 -32.20 29.58
C ASP A 151 12.31 -33.48 29.48
N SER A 152 13.50 -33.47 30.08
CA SER A 152 14.27 -34.65 30.48
C SER A 152 14.94 -34.39 31.81
#